data_AF-A0A1E3AEU6-F1
#
_entry.id   AF-A0A1E3AEU6-F1
#
_cell.length_a   1.000
_cell.length_b   1.000
_cell.length_c   1.000
_cell.angle_alpha   90.00
_cell.angle_beta   90.00
_cell.angle_gamma   90.00
#
_symmetry.space_group_name_H-M   'P 1'
#
loop_
_entity.id
_entity.type
_entity.pdbx_description
1 polymer ?
#
loop_
_entity_poly.entity_id
_entity_poly.type
_entity_poly.pdbx_seq_one_letter_code
_entity_poly.pdbx_strand_id
1 'polypeptide(L)'
;MFHLFSKKKKTGEPFLFRIEDTFVMKNGDCVLAGEVTQGSIHVEDEVQYLDAKGNEVRKVRIGGIEYGREGLRETAALNPGGTYGSHYGILIKGHSKEEFEIDGSLRA
;
A
#
# COMPACT_ATOMS: atom_id res chain seq x y z
N MET A 1 -31.19 -20.27 -7.72
CA MET A 1 -29.88 -20.93 -7.96
C MET A 1 -28.88 -19.84 -8.32
N PHE A 2 -28.21 -19.26 -7.32
CA PHE A 2 -27.25 -18.18 -7.54
C PHE A 2 -25.91 -18.79 -7.98
N HIS A 3 -25.48 -18.46 -9.19
CA HIS A 3 -24.17 -18.82 -9.71
C HIS A 3 -23.14 -17.86 -9.09
N LEU A 4 -22.45 -18.32 -8.05
CA LEU A 4 -21.29 -17.63 -7.49
C LEU A 4 -20.13 -17.82 -8.48
N PHE A 5 -19.98 -16.89 -9.42
CA PHE A 5 -18.78 -16.82 -10.25
C PHE A 5 -17.60 -16.44 -9.35
N SER A 6 -16.91 -17.44 -8.81
CA SER A 6 -15.57 -17.26 -8.26
C SER A 6 -14.65 -16.87 -9.42
N LYS A 7 -14.50 -15.56 -9.66
CA LYS A 7 -13.40 -15.05 -10.50
C LYS A 7 -12.11 -15.58 -9.88
N LYS A 8 -11.48 -16.57 -10.53
CA LYS A 8 -10.10 -16.94 -10.24
C LYS A 8 -9.27 -15.65 -10.26
N LYS A 9 -8.72 -15.22 -9.13
CA LYS A 9 -7.71 -14.14 -9.10
C LYS A 9 -6.62 -14.61 -10.08
N LYS A 10 -6.45 -13.88 -11.19
CA LYS A 10 -5.24 -14.03 -12.01
C LYS A 10 -4.07 -13.85 -11.03
N THR A 11 -3.15 -14.80 -10.99
CA THR A 11 -1.86 -14.67 -10.30
C THR A 11 -1.07 -13.58 -11.02
N GLY A 12 -1.38 -12.32 -10.70
CA GLY A 12 -0.54 -11.19 -11.04
C GLY A 12 0.74 -11.24 -10.21
N GLU A 13 1.71 -10.41 -10.58
CA GLU A 13 2.89 -10.19 -9.74
C GLU A 13 2.45 -9.77 -8.33
N PRO A 14 3.16 -10.23 -7.29
CA PRO A 14 2.87 -9.83 -5.92
C PRO A 14 2.93 -8.30 -5.80
N PHE A 15 2.09 -7.75 -4.95
CA PHE A 15 2.12 -6.33 -4.69
C PHE A 15 3.46 -5.94 -4.07
N LEU A 16 4.07 -4.89 -4.58
CA LEU A 16 5.25 -4.28 -3.98
C LEU A 16 5.10 -2.76 -4.02
N PHE A 17 5.24 -2.14 -2.85
CA PHE A 17 5.23 -0.69 -2.68
C PHE A 17 6.48 -0.26 -1.93
N ARG A 18 7.27 0.63 -2.55
CA ARG A 18 8.46 1.23 -1.95
C ARG A 18 8.08 2.51 -1.25
N ILE A 19 8.53 2.66 -0.01
CA ILE A 19 8.27 3.84 0.82
C ILE A 19 9.29 4.92 0.45
N GLU A 20 8.79 6.10 0.08
CA GLU A 20 9.59 7.27 -0.25
C GLU A 20 9.56 8.32 0.86
N ASP A 21 8.44 8.43 1.58
CA ASP A 21 8.28 9.35 2.72
C ASP A 21 7.22 8.84 3.71
N THR A 22 7.22 9.39 4.92
CA THR A 22 6.28 9.04 5.99
C THR A 22 5.70 10.28 6.65
N PHE A 23 4.38 10.25 6.88
CA PHE A 23 3.63 11.36 7.47
C PHE A 23 2.84 10.87 8.68
N VAL A 24 2.68 11.77 9.65
CA VAL A 24 1.85 11.52 10.83
C VAL A 24 0.50 12.21 10.67
N MET A 25 -0.57 11.46 10.89
CA MET A 25 -1.93 11.96 10.95
C MET A 25 -2.19 12.56 12.33
N LYS A 26 -3.17 13.47 12.44
CA LYS A 26 -3.52 14.11 13.73
C LYS A 26 -3.89 13.12 14.84
N ASN A 27 -4.38 11.93 14.48
CA ASN A 27 -4.75 10.85 15.41
C ASN A 27 -3.57 9.91 15.74
N GLY A 28 -2.38 10.16 15.21
CA GLY A 28 -1.18 9.35 15.43
C GLY A 28 -0.95 8.24 14.41
N ASP A 29 -1.88 7.99 13.49
CA ASP A 29 -1.69 7.01 12.41
C ASP A 29 -0.62 7.48 11.42
N CYS A 30 -0.02 6.54 10.71
CA CYS A 30 1.00 6.79 9.71
C CYS A 30 0.41 6.76 8.29
N VAL A 31 0.82 7.71 7.44
CA VAL A 31 0.66 7.60 5.99
C VAL A 31 2.03 7.38 5.36
N LEU A 32 2.16 6.30 4.59
CA LEU A 32 3.33 6.00 3.78
C LEU A 32 3.10 6.56 2.37
N ALA A 33 3.92 7.50 1.95
CA ALA A 33 3.94 7.95 0.56
C ALA A 33 5.02 7.19 -0.20
N GLY A 34 4.71 6.78 -1.42
CA GLY A 34 5.63 5.93 -2.17
C GLY A 34 5.06 5.43 -3.47
N GLU A 35 5.78 4.51 -4.10
CA GLU A 35 5.50 4.00 -5.45
C GLU A 35 5.12 2.52 -5.42
N VAL A 36 4.03 2.17 -6.11
CA VAL A 36 3.73 0.77 -6.45
C VAL A 36 4.60 0.35 -7.63
N THR A 37 5.53 -0.55 -7.39
CA THR A 37 6.43 -1.07 -8.43
C THR A 37 5.91 -2.36 -9.05
N GLN A 38 5.04 -3.10 -8.35
CA GLN A 38 4.44 -4.34 -8.83
C GLN A 38 3.03 -4.55 -8.26
N GLY A 39 2.19 -5.25 -9.02
CA GLY A 39 0.89 -5.73 -8.57
C GLY A 39 -0.10 -4.63 -8.19
N SER A 40 -1.03 -4.99 -7.29
CA SER A 40 -2.02 -4.08 -6.72
C SER A 40 -2.46 -4.53 -5.32
N ILE A 41 -2.93 -3.58 -4.51
CA ILE A 41 -3.44 -3.81 -3.16
C ILE A 41 -4.78 -3.08 -2.96
N HIS A 42 -5.65 -3.63 -2.12
CA HIS A 42 -6.92 -3.00 -1.76
C HIS A 42 -6.89 -2.50 -0.31
N VAL A 43 -7.81 -1.58 0.01
CA VAL A 43 -8.06 -1.20 1.40
C VAL A 43 -8.48 -2.44 2.20
N GLU A 44 -8.09 -2.49 3.48
CA GLU A 44 -8.26 -3.62 4.40
C GLU A 44 -7.46 -4.90 4.09
N ASP A 45 -6.67 -4.95 3.01
CA ASP A 45 -5.70 -6.03 2.80
C ASP A 45 -4.57 -5.99 3.85
N GLU A 46 -4.00 -7.15 4.15
CA GLU A 46 -2.85 -7.31 5.04
C GLU A 46 -1.58 -7.49 4.20
N VAL A 47 -0.52 -6.77 4.56
CA VAL A 47 0.77 -6.80 3.87
C VAL A 47 1.90 -6.99 4.88
N GLN A 48 3.01 -7.57 4.44
CA GLN A 48 4.25 -7.65 5.19
C GLN A 48 5.05 -6.36 4.99
N TYR A 49 5.42 -5.69 6.08
CA TYR A 49 6.41 -4.62 6.09
C TYR A 49 7.83 -5.22 6.12
N LEU A 50 8.68 -4.71 5.24
CA LEU A 50 10.10 -5.01 5.16
C LEU A 50 10.90 -3.73 5.42
N ASP A 51 11.95 -3.83 6.25
CA ASP A 51 12.87 -2.71 6.50
C ASP A 51 13.67 -2.32 5.23
N ALA A 52 14.46 -1.25 5.28
CA ALA A 52 15.25 -0.80 4.12
C ALA A 52 16.32 -1.82 3.67
N LYS A 53 16.60 -2.85 4.47
CA LYS A 53 17.50 -3.97 4.12
C LYS A 53 16.75 -5.17 3.56
N GLY A 54 15.42 -5.12 3.50
CA GLY A 54 14.55 -6.20 3.02
C GLY A 54 14.25 -7.28 4.06
N ASN A 55 14.50 -7.05 5.36
CA ASN A 55 14.12 -8.00 6.40
C ASN A 55 12.63 -7.85 6.71
N GLU A 56 11.91 -8.97 6.82
CA GLU A 56 10.52 -8.97 7.25
C GLU A 56 10.40 -8.57 8.72
N VAL A 57 9.74 -7.44 9.00
CA VAL A 57 9.59 -6.91 10.36
C VAL A 57 8.25 -7.34 10.96
N ARG A 58 7.14 -7.02 10.28
CA ARG A 58 5.78 -7.32 10.77
C ARG A 58 4.73 -7.20 9.68
N LYS A 59 3.56 -7.76 9.94
CA LYS A 59 2.37 -7.50 9.12
C LYS A 59 1.65 -6.23 9.56
N VAL A 60 1.09 -5.52 8.59
CA VAL A 60 0.28 -4.32 8.80
C VAL A 60 -0.95 -4.38 7.90
N ARG A 61 -2.00 -3.65 8.29
CA ARG A 61 -3.24 -3.57 7.52
C ARG A 61 -3.36 -2.23 6.81
N ILE A 62 -3.74 -2.26 5.53
CA ILE A 62 -4.02 -1.05 4.75
C ILE A 62 -5.31 -0.42 5.26
N GLY A 63 -5.22 0.78 5.82
CA GLY A 63 -6.35 1.51 6.37
C GLY A 63 -7.04 2.46 5.41
N GLY A 64 -6.38 2.82 4.30
CA GLY A 64 -6.85 3.75 3.29
C GLY A 64 -5.80 3.99 2.21
N ILE A 65 -6.25 4.39 1.02
CA ILE A 65 -5.38 4.67 -0.14
C ILE A 65 -5.81 6.00 -0.74
N GLU A 66 -4.85 6.90 -1.01
CA GLU A 66 -5.06 8.19 -1.65
C GLU A 66 -4.19 8.30 -2.91
N TYR A 67 -4.77 8.88 -3.97
CA TYR A 67 -4.07 9.12 -5.23
C TYR A 67 -3.90 10.61 -5.51
N GLY A 68 -2.80 11.17 -4.99
CA GLY A 68 -2.48 12.59 -5.13
C GLY A 68 -3.67 13.48 -4.75
N ARG A 69 -4.00 14.45 -5.61
CA ARG A 69 -5.16 15.34 -5.39
C ARG A 69 -6.49 14.78 -5.90
N GLU A 70 -6.51 13.56 -6.44
CA GLU A 70 -7.75 12.91 -6.88
C GLU A 70 -8.50 12.20 -5.74
N GLY A 71 -7.91 12.19 -4.54
CA GLY A 71 -8.52 11.73 -3.31
C GLY A 71 -8.47 10.21 -3.15
N LEU A 72 -9.44 9.69 -2.38
CA LEU A 72 -9.45 8.30 -1.93
C LEU A 72 -9.68 7.31 -3.08
N ARG A 73 -9.02 6.16 -2.97
CA ARG A 73 -9.13 5.01 -3.87
C ARG A 73 -9.35 3.74 -3.06
N GLU A 74 -10.00 2.77 -3.70
CA GLU A 74 -10.14 1.42 -3.14
C GLU A 74 -8.89 0.57 -3.40
N THR A 75 -8.08 0.94 -4.40
CA THR A 75 -6.94 0.16 -4.89
C THR A 75 -5.76 1.07 -5.21
N ALA A 76 -4.55 0.63 -4.84
CA ALA A 76 -3.30 1.12 -5.39
C ALA A 76 -2.73 0.05 -6.32
N ALA A 77 -2.23 0.44 -7.49
CA ALA A 77 -1.72 -0.48 -8.48
C ALA A 77 -0.59 0.16 -9.28
N LEU A 78 0.23 -0.67 -9.93
CA LEU A 78 1.17 -0.19 -10.93
C LEU A 78 0.41 0.57 -12.03
N ASN A 79 0.65 1.87 -12.15
CA ASN A 79 -0.06 2.77 -13.05
C ASN A 79 0.85 3.89 -13.60
N PRO A 80 1.87 3.56 -14.41
CA PRO A 80 2.85 4.54 -14.89
C PRO A 80 2.24 5.63 -15.78
N GLY A 81 1.05 5.41 -16.35
CA GLY A 81 0.34 6.39 -17.19
C GLY A 81 -0.60 7.33 -16.43
N GLY A 82 -0.78 7.16 -15.12
CA GLY A 82 -1.66 8.02 -14.32
C GLY A 82 -1.06 9.40 -14.04
N THR A 83 -1.90 10.36 -13.64
CA THR A 83 -1.49 11.75 -13.37
C THR A 83 -0.38 11.87 -12.32
N TYR A 84 -0.35 10.97 -11.35
CA TYR A 84 0.71 10.86 -10.33
C TYR A 84 1.56 9.60 -10.52
N GLY A 85 1.55 9.01 -11.72
CA GLY A 85 2.16 7.71 -11.97
C GLY A 85 1.61 6.65 -11.02
N SER A 86 2.49 5.77 -10.54
CA SER A 86 2.20 4.73 -9.55
C SER A 86 2.39 5.21 -8.10
N HIS A 87 2.41 6.52 -7.84
CA HIS A 87 2.60 7.06 -6.50
C HIS A 87 1.28 7.21 -5.75
N TYR A 88 1.27 6.74 -4.50
CA TYR A 88 0.08 6.74 -3.62
C TYR A 88 0.46 7.12 -2.20
N GLY A 89 -0.52 7.64 -1.46
CA GLY A 89 -0.50 7.68 0.00
C GLY A 89 -1.24 6.46 0.55
N ILE A 90 -0.60 5.70 1.44
CA ILE A 90 -1.17 4.51 2.08
C ILE A 90 -1.25 4.74 3.58
N LEU A 91 -2.47 4.81 4.11
CA LEU A 91 -2.72 4.90 5.55
C LEU A 91 -2.50 3.54 6.22
N ILE A 92 -1.71 3.51 7.28
CA ILE A 92 -1.50 2.35 8.14
C ILE A 92 -2.03 2.68 9.54
N LYS A 93 -3.22 2.16 9.86
CA LYS A 93 -3.92 2.45 11.12
C LYS A 93 -3.21 1.82 12.31
N GLY A 94 -3.12 2.55 13.42
CA GLY A 94 -2.56 2.06 14.68
C GLY A 94 -1.03 1.96 14.71
N HIS A 95 -0.35 2.50 13.69
CA HIS A 95 1.11 2.53 13.62
C HIS A 95 1.60 3.97 13.51
N SER A 96 2.66 4.26 14.25
CA SER A 96 3.39 5.52 14.18
C SER A 96 4.33 5.55 12.97
N LYS A 97 4.69 6.75 12.51
CA LYS A 97 5.58 6.87 11.33
C LYS A 97 7.00 6.39 11.61
N GLU A 98 7.45 6.48 12.85
CA GLU A 98 8.79 6.07 13.30
C GLU A 98 9.01 4.55 13.22
N GLU A 99 7.94 3.77 13.03
CA GLU A 99 8.02 2.33 12.79
C GLU A 99 8.41 1.98 11.34
N PHE A 100 8.46 2.96 10.44
CA PHE A 100 8.73 2.75 9.03
C PHE A 100 9.94 3.54 8.55
N GLU A 101 10.72 2.90 7.69
CA GLU A 101 11.91 3.45 7.07
C GLU A 101 11.63 3.88 5.63
N ILE A 102 12.20 5.02 5.23
CA ILE A 102 12.39 5.34 3.81
C ILE A 102 13.20 4.21 3.16
N ASP A 103 12.86 3.86 1.92
CA ASP A 103 13.36 2.68 1.19
C ASP A 103 12.94 1.31 1.77
N GLY A 104 12.19 1.29 2.87
CA GLY A 104 11.41 0.11 3.26
C GLY A 104 10.30 -0.20 2.26
N SER A 105 9.62 -1.34 2.43
CA SER A 105 8.57 -1.75 1.49
C SER A 105 7.39 -2.48 2.13
N LEU A 106 6.24 -2.41 1.46
CA LEU A 106 5.07 -3.24 1.73
C LEU A 106 4.95 -4.32 0.65
N ARG A 107 4.75 -5.58 1.05
CA ARG A 107 4.63 -6.72 0.15
C ARG A 107 3.44 -7.60 0.49
N ALA A 108 2.66 -8.02 -0.51
CA ALA A 108 1.54 -8.97 -0.36
C ALA A 108 1.84 -10.34 -0.99
#